data_AF-B9YEH9-F1
#
_entry.id   AF-B9YEH9-F1
#
_cell.length_a   1.000
_cell.length_b   1.000
_cell.length_c   1.000
_cell.angle_alpha   90.00
_cell.angle_beta   90.00
_cell.angle_gamma   90.00
#
_symmetry.space_group_name_H-M   'P 1'
#
loop_
_entity.id
_entity.type
_entity.pdbx_description
1 polymer ?
#
loop_
_entity_poly.entity_id
_entity_poly.type
_entity_poly.pdbx_seq_one_letter_code
_entity_poly.pdbx_strand_id
1 'polypeptide(L)' 'MIDIHSHLIPGVDDGSQSLEESLSLLKQAEQNGITELITTP' A
#
# COMPACT_ATOMS: atom_id res chain seq x y z
N MET A 1 7.99 1.49 11.36
CA MET A 1 8.43 0.23 10.71
C MET A 1 8.51 0.48 9.21
N ILE A 2 9.46 -0.13 8.50
CA ILE A 2 9.59 0.02 7.04
C ILE A 2 9.00 -1.23 6.39
N ASP A 3 8.02 -1.06 5.51
CA ASP A 3 7.54 -2.12 4.63
C ASP A 3 8.20 -1.98 3.25
N ILE A 4 8.80 -3.07 2.79
CA ILE A 4 9.63 -3.10 1.59
C ILE A 4 8.96 -3.82 0.41
N HIS A 5 7.74 -4.36 0.60
CA HIS A 5 7.06 -5.10 -0.44
C HIS A 5 5.54 -4.95 -0.31
N SER A 6 4.95 -4.19 -1.24
CA SER A 6 3.51 -3.97 -1.30
C SER A 6 3.07 -3.58 -2.71
N HIS A 7 1.80 -3.84 -3.02
CA HIS A 7 1.20 -3.57 -4.32
C HIS A 7 0.10 -2.50 -4.17
N LEU A 8 0.54 -1.23 -4.16
CA LEU A 8 -0.33 -0.09 -3.82
C LEU A 8 -0.67 0.79 -5.02
N ILE A 9 -0.15 0.51 -6.22
CA ILE A 9 -0.43 1.29 -7.42
C ILE A 9 -1.70 0.75 -8.10
N PRO A 10 -2.80 1.53 -8.18
CA PRO A 10 -4.06 1.04 -8.73
C PRO A 10 -3.96 0.56 -10.18
N GLY A 11 -4.43 -0.66 -10.44
CA GLY A 11 -4.63 -1.18 -11.80
C GLY A 11 -3.36 -1.48 -12.59
N VAL A 12 -2.22 -1.66 -11.90
CA VAL A 12 -0.94 -2.05 -12.52
C VAL A 12 -0.72 -3.56 -12.46
N ASP A 13 -1.18 -4.21 -11.41
CA ASP A 13 -0.99 -5.63 -11.11
C ASP A 13 -2.23 -6.22 -10.39
N ASP A 14 -2.06 -7.32 -9.66
CA ASP A 14 -3.08 -7.99 -8.87
C ASP A 14 -3.27 -7.41 -7.46
N GLY A 15 -2.58 -6.33 -7.11
CA GLY A 15 -2.76 -5.57 -5.89
C GLY A 15 -3.98 -4.65 -5.95
N SER A 16 -3.79 -3.40 -5.54
CA SER A 16 -4.90 -2.45 -5.47
C SER A 16 -5.56 -2.19 -6.84
N GLN A 17 -6.88 -2.14 -6.86
CA GLN A 17 -7.70 -1.95 -8.06
C GLN A 17 -8.26 -0.52 -8.19
N SER A 18 -8.25 0.28 -7.11
CA SER A 18 -8.70 1.67 -7.15
C SER A 18 -7.93 2.56 -6.17
N LEU A 19 -7.98 3.87 -6.40
CA LEU A 19 -7.33 4.84 -5.51
C LEU A 19 -7.88 4.76 -4.07
N GLU A 20 -9.18 4.52 -3.92
CA GLU A 20 -9.85 4.37 -2.63
C GLU A 20 -9.33 3.16 -1.85
N GLU A 21 -9.07 2.05 -2.55
CA GLU A 21 -8.49 0.85 -1.96
C GLU A 21 -7.04 1.10 -1.51
N SER A 22 -6.19 1.70 -2.35
CA SER A 22 -4.82 2.10 -1.96
C SER A 22 -4.83 2.99 -0.72
N LEU A 23 -5.73 3.97 -0.66
CA LEU A 23 -5.86 4.87 0.49
C LEU A 23 -6.31 4.13 1.76
N SER A 24 -7.20 3.15 1.63
CA SER A 24 -7.62 2.30 2.75
C SER A 24 -6.47 1.45 3.29
N LEU A 25 -5.67 0.86 2.39
CA LEU A 25 -4.49 0.06 2.75
C LEU A 25 -3.42 0.92 3.42
N LEU A 26 -3.16 2.12 2.91
CA LEU A 26 -2.20 3.06 3.51
C LEU A 26 -2.62 3.50 4.93
N LYS A 27 -3.92 3.74 5.17
CA LYS A 27 -4.43 4.03 6.52
C LYS A 27 -4.24 2.87 7.49
N GLN A 28 -4.45 1.64 7.01
CA GLN A 28 -4.20 0.45 7.81
C GLN A 28 -2.70 0.28 8.11
N ALA A 29 -1.83 0.53 7.12
CA ALA A 29 -0.38 0.50 7.30
C ALA A 29 0.07 1.51 8.37
N GLU A 30 -0.43 2.74 8.32
CA GLU A 30 -0.17 3.77 9.34
C GLU A 30 -0.62 3.31 10.74
N GLN A 31 -1.83 2.76 10.87
CA GLN A 31 -2.35 2.24 12.14
C GLN A 31 -1.50 1.09 12.70
N ASN A 32 -0.89 0.31 11.82
CA ASN A 32 0.04 -0.77 12.19
C ASN A 32 1.47 -0.25 12.50
N GLY A 33 1.69 1.06 12.48
CA GLY A 33 2.99 1.67 12.78
C GLY A 33 4.00 1.59 11.63
N ILE A 34 3.54 1.33 10.40
CA ILE A 34 4.35 1.48 9.20
C ILE A 34 4.46 2.96 8.88
N THR A 35 5.70 3.44 8.76
CA THR A 35 6.02 4.86 8.60
C THR A 35 6.68 5.14 7.25
N GLU A 36 7.26 4.12 6.64
CA GLU A 36 7.96 4.18 5.36
C GLU A 36 7.59 2.94 4.54
N LEU A 37 7.45 3.13 3.23
CA LEU A 37 6.94 2.11 2.33
C LEU A 37 7.67 2.15 0.98
N ILE A 38 8.08 0.97 0.49
CA ILE A 38 8.52 0.77 -0.89
C ILE A 38 7.47 -0.12 -1.54
N THR A 39 6.70 0.46 -2.47
CA THR A 39 5.78 -0.33 -3.30
C THR A 39 6.54 -0.98 -4.44
N THR A 40 6.28 -2.26 -4.66
CA THR A 40 6.95 -3.11 -5.64
C THR A 40 5.86 -3.85 -6.43
N PRO A 41 5.24 -3.19 -7.41
CA PRO A 41 4.22 -3.81 -8.25
C PRO A 41 4.79 -4.94 -9.13
#